data_AF-A0A7S2WEM3-F1
#
_entry.id   AF-A0A7S2WEM3-F1
#
_cell.length_a   1.000
_cell.length_b   1.000
_cell.length_c   1.000
_cell.angle_alpha   90.00
_cell.angle_beta   90.00
_cell.angle_gamma   90.00
#
_symmetry.space_group_name_H-M   'P 1'
#
loop_
_entity.id
_entity.type
_entity.pdbx_description
1 polymer ?
#
loop_
_entity_poly.entity_id
_entity_poly.type
_entity_poly.pdbx_seq_one_letter_code
_entity_poly.pdbx_strand_id
1 'polypeptide(L)'
;MWGINALRIALIFSQSCGINGFITTSTKVVQGSLNEVIGRHGKFNSRVMMAFQKSDDDGFEIRSETSFKPETSFGADAVPEGQRPTNEYLDLISSPMFDWASQESGNKGLLIRLGIVYAVFYGISYPISLATFTQEGYLLNTVVSSNVAALGIVFLVLIRLYSGWGYIGSRLKDKVIEYEETGWYDGDVELKTEAEKARDLFLYRSDVKPVENRLKTFTLITGTLWLASCISLNLVMSANPLFNEYDADMLIQLPGNDKLANVAARQSNGQPTYCNSRYYRAIANGGQGCN
;
A
#
# COMPACT_ATOMS: atom_id res chain seq x y z
N MET A 1 -12.86 -11.02 2.15
CA MET A 1 -11.96 -10.79 3.31
C MET A 1 -10.61 -10.14 2.95
N TRP A 2 -10.48 -9.43 1.82
CA TRP A 2 -9.19 -8.91 1.29
C TRP A 2 -9.00 -7.38 1.40
N GLY A 3 -10.06 -6.63 1.68
CA GLY A 3 -9.98 -5.17 1.84
C GLY A 3 -9.23 -4.73 3.09
N ILE A 4 -9.28 -5.51 4.17
CA ILE A 4 -8.71 -5.12 5.48
C ILE A 4 -7.18 -5.26 5.50
N ASN A 5 -6.62 -6.26 4.80
CA ASN A 5 -5.16 -6.43 4.73
C ASN A 5 -4.51 -5.41 3.79
N ALA A 6 -5.16 -5.04 2.68
CA ALA A 6 -4.71 -3.96 1.81
C ALA A 6 -4.77 -2.58 2.52
N LEU A 7 -5.82 -2.31 3.30
CA LEU A 7 -5.93 -1.10 4.12
C LEU A 7 -4.92 -1.05 5.27
N ARG A 8 -4.64 -2.18 5.93
CA ARG A 8 -3.59 -2.24 6.97
C ARG A 8 -2.21 -1.96 6.40
N ILE A 9 -1.91 -2.45 5.20
CA ILE A 9 -0.64 -2.18 4.50
C ILE A 9 -0.56 -0.69 4.09
N ALA A 10 -1.65 -0.12 3.56
CA ALA A 10 -1.70 1.31 3.21
C ALA A 10 -1.57 2.25 4.43
N LEU A 11 -2.15 1.87 5.59
CA LEU A 11 -2.03 2.64 6.85
C LEU A 11 -0.62 2.56 7.45
N ILE A 12 0.08 1.42 7.32
CA ILE A 12 1.49 1.28 7.70
C ILE A 12 2.38 2.13 6.77
N PHE A 13 2.10 2.17 5.46
CA PHE A 13 2.86 2.99 4.51
C PHE A 13 2.68 4.50 4.72
N SER A 14 1.54 4.95 5.24
CA SER A 14 1.34 6.35 5.66
C SER A 14 2.23 6.75 6.85
N GLN A 15 2.57 5.82 7.75
CA GLN A 15 3.45 6.08 8.91
C GLN A 15 4.94 6.09 8.53
N SER A 16 5.35 5.32 7.52
CA SER A 16 6.76 5.28 7.06
C SER A 16 7.19 6.49 6.22
N CYS A 17 6.24 7.29 5.72
CA CYS A 17 6.53 8.44 4.86
C CYS A 17 6.65 9.79 5.61
N GLY A 18 6.62 9.79 6.95
CA GLY A 18 7.04 10.95 7.75
C GLY A 18 6.21 12.23 7.60
N ILE A 19 4.91 12.13 7.34
CA ILE A 19 4.00 13.30 7.30
C ILE A 19 3.43 13.54 8.71
N ASN A 20 4.27 14.04 9.64
CA ASN A 20 3.88 14.36 11.02
C ASN A 20 3.41 15.82 11.21
N GLY A 21 2.76 16.43 10.21
CA GLY A 21 2.47 17.87 10.24
C GLY A 21 1.03 18.32 9.98
N PHE A 22 0.14 17.51 9.39
CA PHE A 22 -1.11 18.05 8.82
C PHE A 22 -2.40 17.28 9.14
N ILE A 23 -2.37 16.26 10.01
CA ILE A 23 -3.58 15.53 10.46
C ILE A 23 -3.61 15.46 11.98
N THR A 24 -3.50 16.61 12.65
CA THR A 24 -3.55 16.72 14.11
C THR A 24 -4.77 17.49 14.57
N THR A 25 -5.97 17.01 14.21
CA THR A 25 -7.20 17.46 14.90
C THR A 25 -8.25 16.36 15.07
N SER A 26 -8.33 15.35 14.20
CA SER A 26 -9.27 14.23 14.38
C SER A 26 -8.71 13.01 15.13
N THR A 27 -7.41 12.92 15.36
CA THR A 27 -6.77 11.72 15.95
C THR A 27 -6.81 11.68 17.48
N LYS A 28 -7.03 12.81 18.17
CA LYS A 28 -7.07 12.84 19.64
C LYS A 28 -8.29 12.14 20.25
N VAL A 29 -9.41 12.04 19.52
CA VAL A 29 -10.61 11.34 20.01
C VAL A 29 -10.45 9.81 19.94
N VAL A 30 -9.69 9.30 18.96
CA VAL A 30 -9.46 7.86 18.79
C VAL A 30 -8.33 7.34 19.69
N GLN A 31 -7.30 8.17 19.96
CA GLN A 31 -6.19 7.82 20.84
C GLN A 31 -6.63 7.62 22.31
N GLY A 32 -7.65 8.36 22.77
CA GLY A 32 -8.20 8.21 24.13
C GLY A 32 -8.88 6.87 24.35
N SER A 33 -9.58 6.35 23.34
CA SER A 33 -10.30 5.06 23.42
C SER A 33 -9.36 3.85 23.35
N LEU A 34 -8.22 3.97 22.67
CA LEU A 34 -7.24 2.88 22.54
C LEU A 34 -6.40 2.67 23.80
N ASN A 35 -6.10 3.73 24.57
CA ASN A 35 -5.33 3.62 25.80
C ASN A 35 -6.12 2.98 26.96
N GLU A 36 -7.46 3.02 26.92
CA GLU A 36 -8.31 2.32 27.88
C GLU A 36 -8.37 0.80 27.61
N VAL A 37 -8.17 0.39 26.36
CA VAL A 37 -8.17 -1.02 25.94
C VAL A 37 -6.79 -1.69 26.13
N ILE A 38 -5.69 -0.92 26.09
CA ILE A 38 -4.32 -1.45 26.23
C ILE A 38 -3.90 -1.66 27.71
N GLY A 39 -4.65 -1.11 28.68
CA GLY A 39 -4.36 -1.25 30.12
C GLY A 39 -4.66 -2.61 30.77
N ARG A 40 -5.24 -3.57 30.05
CA ARG A 40 -5.51 -4.92 30.56
C ARG A 40 -4.88 -5.99 29.67
N HIS A 41 -3.59 -6.27 29.86
CA HIS A 41 -3.09 -7.65 29.73
C HIS A 41 -1.74 -7.78 30.41
N GLY A 42 -1.78 -8.26 31.65
CA GLY A 42 -0.62 -8.67 32.42
C GLY A 42 -0.02 -9.98 31.88
N LYS A 43 1.32 -10.01 31.93
CA LYS A 43 2.24 -11.17 31.91
C LYS A 43 1.56 -12.55 31.90
N PHE A 44 1.64 -13.26 30.77
CA PHE A 44 1.25 -14.67 30.71
C PHE A 44 2.50 -15.55 30.84
N ASN A 45 2.60 -16.23 31.99
CA ASN A 45 3.68 -17.13 32.37
C ASN A 45 3.50 -18.49 31.71
N SER A 46 4.59 -19.07 31.22
CA SER A 46 4.70 -20.46 30.77
C SER A 46 4.50 -21.40 31.97
N ARG A 47 3.24 -21.80 32.24
CA ARG A 47 2.92 -22.84 33.25
C ARG A 47 1.49 -23.40 33.18
N VAL A 48 0.92 -23.51 31.98
CA VAL A 48 -0.35 -24.23 31.75
C VAL A 48 -0.15 -25.31 30.69
N MET A 49 0.86 -26.15 30.91
CA MET A 49 0.86 -27.54 30.46
C MET A 49 0.76 -28.38 31.74
N MET A 50 -0.16 -29.35 31.77
CA MET A 50 -0.55 -30.19 32.92
C MET A 50 -1.57 -29.58 33.88
N ALA A 51 -2.82 -29.50 33.44
CA ALA A 51 -3.98 -29.78 34.29
C ALA A 51 -5.20 -29.89 33.38
N PHE A 52 -5.55 -31.10 32.96
CA PHE A 52 -6.93 -31.59 32.77
C PHE A 52 -6.83 -33.07 32.41
N GLN A 53 -6.44 -33.85 33.42
CA GLN A 53 -6.65 -35.28 33.41
C GLN A 53 -8.01 -35.54 34.06
N LYS A 54 -8.82 -36.31 33.33
CA LYS A 54 -9.99 -37.08 33.77
C LYS A 54 -11.35 -36.38 33.70
N SER A 55 -12.06 -36.64 32.60
CA SER A 55 -13.51 -36.78 32.56
C SER A 55 -13.91 -37.48 31.26
N ASP A 56 -14.25 -38.76 31.43
CA ASP A 56 -15.28 -39.57 30.77
C ASP A 56 -15.37 -39.58 29.23
N ASP A 57 -15.01 -40.77 28.72
CA ASP A 57 -15.37 -41.46 27.49
C ASP A 57 -16.50 -40.84 26.65
N ASP A 58 -16.12 -40.13 25.59
CA ASP A 58 -16.80 -40.09 24.29
C ASP A 58 -15.72 -39.84 23.23
N GLY A 59 -15.39 -40.87 22.45
CA GLY A 59 -14.31 -40.82 21.47
C GLY A 59 -14.56 -39.79 20.37
N PHE A 60 -13.94 -38.62 20.48
CA PHE A 60 -13.74 -37.71 19.35
C PHE A 60 -12.36 -37.98 18.75
N GLU A 61 -12.31 -38.92 17.79
CA GLU A 61 -11.15 -39.05 16.93
C GLU A 61 -10.99 -37.76 16.13
N ILE A 62 -9.93 -36.99 16.43
CA ILE A 62 -9.42 -35.98 15.50
C ILE A 62 -8.92 -36.76 14.29
N ARG A 63 -9.80 -36.91 13.29
CA ARG A 63 -9.47 -37.46 11.98
C ARG A 63 -8.31 -36.63 11.43
N SER A 64 -7.12 -37.21 11.49
CA SER A 64 -5.93 -36.65 10.86
C SER A 64 -6.26 -36.29 9.42
N GLU A 65 -5.71 -35.18 8.93
CA GLU A 65 -5.75 -34.66 7.56
C GLU A 65 -5.37 -35.72 6.51
N THR A 66 -6.24 -36.70 6.35
CA THR A 66 -6.16 -37.72 5.33
C THR A 66 -6.91 -37.10 4.19
N SER A 67 -6.18 -36.29 3.42
CA SER A 67 -6.44 -35.90 2.03
C SER A 67 -7.81 -36.40 1.56
N PHE A 68 -8.85 -35.58 1.66
CA PHE A 68 -10.13 -35.84 1.01
C PHE A 68 -9.84 -36.00 -0.48
N LYS A 69 -9.72 -37.25 -0.92
CA LYS A 69 -9.44 -37.61 -2.29
C LYS A 69 -10.71 -38.32 -2.75
N PRO A 70 -11.65 -37.63 -3.43
CA PRO A 70 -12.81 -38.31 -3.97
C PRO A 70 -12.34 -39.47 -4.86
N GLU A 71 -12.89 -40.65 -4.60
CA GLU A 71 -12.50 -41.92 -5.25
C GLU A 71 -12.83 -41.89 -6.75
N THR A 72 -13.78 -41.04 -7.13
CA THR A 72 -14.15 -40.72 -8.51
C THR A 72 -14.23 -39.22 -8.65
N SER A 73 -13.56 -38.68 -9.67
CA SER A 73 -13.61 -37.27 -10.01
C SER A 73 -14.19 -37.14 -11.41
N PHE A 74 -15.19 -36.26 -11.54
CA PHE A 74 -15.80 -35.92 -12.82
C PHE A 74 -15.02 -34.82 -13.55
N GLY A 75 -13.96 -34.29 -12.92
CA GLY A 75 -13.10 -33.24 -13.48
C GLY A 75 -13.78 -31.87 -13.43
N ALA A 76 -13.29 -30.93 -14.24
CA ALA A 76 -13.86 -29.57 -14.27
C ALA A 76 -15.31 -29.53 -14.75
N ASP A 77 -15.88 -30.62 -15.28
CA ASP A 77 -17.27 -30.67 -15.72
C ASP A 77 -18.28 -30.60 -14.56
N ALA A 78 -17.89 -31.01 -13.36
CA ALA A 78 -18.68 -30.78 -12.14
C ALA A 78 -18.66 -29.31 -11.69
N VAL A 79 -17.65 -28.55 -12.12
CA VAL A 79 -17.43 -27.15 -11.71
C VAL A 79 -18.18 -26.20 -12.63
N PRO A 80 -18.90 -25.19 -12.09
CA PRO A 80 -19.51 -24.13 -12.89
C PRO A 80 -18.50 -23.46 -13.81
N GLU A 81 -18.88 -23.18 -15.06
CA GLU A 81 -17.94 -22.73 -16.10
C GLU A 81 -17.09 -21.52 -15.69
N GLY A 82 -17.69 -20.49 -15.08
CA GLY A 82 -16.97 -19.28 -14.65
C GLY A 82 -15.94 -19.49 -13.52
N GLN A 83 -16.02 -20.61 -12.80
CA GLN A 83 -15.10 -20.96 -11.70
C GLN A 83 -14.04 -21.98 -12.12
N ARG A 84 -13.99 -22.34 -13.42
CA ARG A 84 -12.94 -23.19 -13.97
C ARG A 84 -11.66 -22.36 -14.13
N PRO A 85 -10.47 -22.86 -13.73
CA PRO A 85 -9.22 -22.10 -13.79
C PRO A 85 -8.87 -21.50 -15.16
N THR A 86 -9.25 -22.18 -16.25
CA THR A 86 -9.04 -21.67 -17.62
C THR A 86 -9.94 -20.48 -17.93
N ASN A 87 -11.19 -20.49 -17.47
CA ASN A 87 -12.13 -19.39 -17.69
C ASN A 87 -11.82 -18.21 -16.78
N GLU A 88 -11.41 -18.46 -15.53
CA GLU A 88 -10.90 -17.40 -14.63
C GLU A 88 -9.68 -16.67 -15.25
N TYR A 89 -8.81 -17.39 -15.98
CA TYR A 89 -7.71 -16.78 -16.73
C TYR A 89 -8.21 -15.87 -17.87
N LEU A 90 -9.21 -16.32 -18.65
CA LEU A 90 -9.80 -15.52 -19.73
C LEU A 90 -10.52 -14.27 -19.18
N ASP A 91 -11.17 -14.39 -18.04
CA ASP A 91 -11.80 -13.28 -17.31
C ASP A 91 -10.74 -12.30 -16.78
N LEU A 92 -9.58 -12.80 -16.33
CA LEU A 92 -8.47 -11.95 -15.89
C LEU A 92 -7.91 -11.13 -17.05
N ILE A 93 -7.63 -11.72 -18.21
CA ILE A 93 -7.04 -10.98 -19.33
C ILE A 93 -8.02 -9.98 -19.95
N SER A 94 -9.33 -10.25 -19.89
CA SER A 94 -10.37 -9.31 -20.34
C SER A 94 -10.62 -8.18 -19.34
N SER A 95 -10.24 -8.35 -18.08
CA SER A 95 -10.36 -7.33 -17.04
C SER A 95 -9.43 -6.13 -17.31
N PRO A 96 -9.87 -4.90 -16.95
CA PRO A 96 -9.09 -3.71 -17.19
C PRO A 96 -7.74 -3.78 -16.48
N MET A 97 -6.71 -3.25 -17.14
CA MET A 97 -5.31 -3.19 -16.69
C MET A 97 -4.55 -4.53 -16.69
N PHE A 98 -5.22 -5.68 -16.56
CA PHE A 98 -4.53 -6.97 -16.50
C PHE A 98 -3.90 -7.38 -17.84
N ASP A 99 -4.50 -7.00 -18.96
CA ASP A 99 -3.88 -7.13 -20.30
C ASP A 99 -2.53 -6.38 -20.42
N TRP A 100 -2.27 -5.37 -19.60
CA TRP A 100 -1.00 -4.62 -19.69
C TRP A 100 0.22 -5.46 -19.36
N ALA A 101 0.02 -6.48 -18.54
CA ALA A 101 1.02 -7.44 -18.21
C ALA A 101 0.89 -8.72 -19.04
N SER A 102 0.03 -8.81 -20.06
CA SER A 102 -0.10 -10.01 -20.90
C SER A 102 1.21 -10.31 -21.65
N GLN A 103 1.35 -11.55 -22.12
CA GLN A 103 2.52 -11.95 -22.89
C GLN A 103 2.63 -11.16 -24.20
N GLU A 104 1.49 -10.79 -24.80
CA GLU A 104 1.42 -9.98 -26.03
C GLU A 104 1.99 -8.57 -25.85
N SER A 105 1.73 -7.94 -24.69
CA SER A 105 2.23 -6.59 -24.39
C SER A 105 3.76 -6.53 -24.20
N GLY A 106 4.36 -7.63 -23.73
CA GLY A 106 5.80 -7.71 -23.44
C GLY A 106 6.32 -6.69 -22.41
N ASN A 107 7.64 -6.63 -22.21
CA ASN A 107 8.25 -5.70 -21.23
C ASN A 107 8.06 -4.24 -21.64
N LYS A 108 8.12 -3.95 -22.94
CA LYS A 108 8.04 -2.59 -23.48
C LYS A 108 6.64 -2.01 -23.35
N GLY A 109 5.60 -2.79 -23.68
CA GLY A 109 4.21 -2.36 -23.55
C GLY A 109 3.85 -2.04 -22.10
N LEU A 110 4.23 -2.92 -21.17
CA LEU A 110 4.07 -2.68 -19.73
C LEU A 110 4.78 -1.40 -19.28
N LEU A 111 6.05 -1.21 -19.67
CA LEU A 111 6.84 -0.03 -19.30
C LEU A 111 6.18 1.27 -19.80
N ILE A 112 5.72 1.30 -21.05
CA ILE A 112 5.07 2.49 -21.63
C ILE A 112 3.78 2.81 -20.86
N ARG A 113 2.92 1.81 -20.62
CA ARG A 113 1.65 2.01 -19.90
C ARG A 113 1.90 2.49 -18.46
N LEU A 114 2.88 1.93 -17.75
CA LEU A 114 3.29 2.40 -16.42
C LEU A 114 3.91 3.81 -16.46
N GLY A 115 4.69 4.12 -17.50
CA GLY A 115 5.26 5.44 -17.73
C GLY A 115 4.19 6.52 -17.96
N ILE A 116 3.10 6.17 -18.66
CA ILE A 116 1.94 7.06 -18.82
C ILE A 116 1.26 7.30 -17.46
N VAL A 117 1.01 6.25 -16.68
CA VAL A 117 0.45 6.39 -15.31
C VAL A 117 1.34 7.29 -14.47
N TYR A 118 2.65 7.04 -14.47
CA TYR A 118 3.62 7.89 -13.78
C TYR A 118 3.51 9.36 -14.21
N ALA A 119 3.52 9.63 -15.52
CA ALA A 119 3.47 11.00 -16.04
C ALA A 119 2.18 11.73 -15.67
N VAL A 120 1.02 11.05 -15.70
CA VAL A 120 -0.27 11.62 -15.31
C VAL A 120 -0.28 11.97 -13.83
N PHE A 121 0.09 11.04 -12.95
CA PHE A 121 0.09 11.29 -11.51
C PHE A 121 1.20 12.25 -11.07
N TYR A 122 2.33 12.28 -11.78
CA TYR A 122 3.35 13.31 -11.58
C TYR A 122 2.82 14.70 -11.98
N GLY A 123 2.15 14.82 -13.13
CA GLY A 123 1.52 16.06 -13.58
C GLY A 123 0.44 16.59 -12.63
N ILE A 124 -0.27 15.71 -11.91
CA ILE A 124 -1.23 16.09 -10.88
C ILE A 124 -0.55 16.47 -9.56
N SER A 125 0.46 15.70 -9.12
CA SER A 125 1.13 15.92 -7.84
C SER A 125 2.11 17.10 -7.85
N TYR A 126 2.68 17.45 -9.00
CA TYR A 126 3.59 18.57 -9.16
C TYR A 126 2.98 19.94 -8.78
N PRO A 127 1.82 20.37 -9.31
CA PRO A 127 1.21 21.63 -8.91
C PRO A 127 0.76 21.62 -7.45
N ILE A 128 0.31 20.47 -6.92
CA ILE A 128 -0.05 20.32 -5.50
C ILE A 128 1.19 20.56 -4.62
N SER A 129 2.33 19.98 -5.01
CA SER A 129 3.56 20.20 -4.26
C SER A 129 4.11 21.61 -4.42
N LEU A 130 3.91 22.25 -5.57
CA LEU A 130 4.31 23.65 -5.78
C LEU A 130 3.50 24.60 -4.89
N ALA A 131 2.21 24.31 -4.68
CA ALA A 131 1.38 25.03 -3.73
C ALA A 131 1.77 24.75 -2.27
N THR A 132 2.45 23.64 -2.00
CA THR A 132 2.92 23.27 -0.65
C THR A 132 4.24 23.95 -0.32
N PHE A 133 5.20 23.98 -1.24
CA PHE A 133 6.50 24.62 -1.07
C PHE A 133 6.55 25.93 -1.85
N THR A 134 5.95 26.96 -1.28
CA THR A 134 5.82 28.29 -1.91
C THR A 134 7.10 29.12 -1.90
N GLN A 135 8.08 28.74 -1.07
CA GLN A 135 9.30 29.52 -0.84
C GLN A 135 10.37 29.28 -1.92
N GLU A 136 11.05 30.36 -2.33
CA GLU A 136 12.19 30.27 -3.25
C GLU A 136 13.32 29.41 -2.64
N GLY A 137 13.82 28.44 -3.42
CA GLY A 137 14.86 27.49 -2.99
C GLY A 137 14.39 26.07 -2.66
N TYR A 138 13.08 25.83 -2.55
CA TYR A 138 12.52 24.51 -2.20
C TYR A 138 12.15 23.64 -3.42
N LEU A 139 12.63 23.97 -4.63
CA LEU A 139 12.32 23.23 -5.86
C LEU A 139 12.68 21.73 -5.76
N LEU A 140 13.79 21.39 -5.09
CA LEU A 140 14.16 19.99 -4.88
C LEU A 140 13.15 19.25 -4.00
N ASN A 141 12.62 19.90 -2.96
CA ASN A 141 11.55 19.33 -2.13
C ASN A 141 10.31 19.07 -2.99
N THR A 142 9.92 20.04 -3.83
CA THR A 142 8.78 19.93 -4.74
C THR A 142 8.93 18.77 -5.72
N VAL A 143 10.09 18.62 -6.36
CA VAL A 143 10.33 17.55 -7.33
C VAL A 143 10.32 16.19 -6.63
N VAL A 144 11.02 16.07 -5.50
CA VAL A 144 11.17 14.79 -4.81
C VAL A 144 9.85 14.31 -4.18
N SER A 145 9.06 15.21 -3.58
CA SER A 145 7.74 14.86 -3.04
C SER A 145 6.78 14.39 -4.15
N SER A 146 6.77 15.06 -5.30
CA SER A 146 5.94 14.63 -6.45
C SER A 146 6.39 13.29 -7.02
N ASN A 147 7.70 13.01 -7.03
CA ASN A 147 8.23 11.69 -7.40
C ASN A 147 7.73 10.60 -6.44
N VAL A 148 7.76 10.83 -5.12
CA VAL A 148 7.27 9.88 -4.12
C VAL A 148 5.79 9.56 -4.36
N ALA A 149 4.96 10.58 -4.62
CA ALA A 149 3.54 10.40 -4.89
C ALA A 149 3.30 9.60 -6.19
N ALA A 150 3.93 10.00 -7.30
CA ALA A 150 3.74 9.35 -8.59
C ALA A 150 4.24 7.88 -8.58
N LEU A 151 5.42 7.63 -8.01
CA LEU A 151 5.97 6.27 -7.88
C LEU A 151 5.11 5.41 -6.94
N GLY A 152 4.55 5.99 -5.88
CA GLY A 152 3.65 5.28 -4.96
C GLY A 152 2.43 4.71 -5.68
N ILE A 153 1.81 5.49 -6.58
CA ILE A 153 0.67 5.01 -7.38
C ILE A 153 1.09 3.90 -8.35
N VAL A 154 2.21 4.06 -9.05
CA VAL A 154 2.74 3.02 -9.95
C VAL A 154 3.02 1.73 -9.18
N PHE A 155 3.58 1.83 -7.98
CA PHE A 155 3.85 0.69 -7.11
C PHE A 155 2.55 -0.02 -6.69
N LEU A 156 1.50 0.72 -6.32
CA LEU A 156 0.19 0.14 -5.99
C LEU A 156 -0.45 -0.58 -7.18
N VAL A 157 -0.34 -0.02 -8.39
CA VAL A 157 -0.79 -0.69 -9.63
C VAL A 157 -0.05 -2.01 -9.84
N LEU A 158 1.27 -2.02 -9.65
CA LEU A 158 2.08 -3.23 -9.77
C LEU A 158 1.71 -4.29 -8.74
N ILE A 159 1.46 -3.93 -7.49
CA ILE A 159 0.96 -4.86 -6.46
C ILE A 159 -0.38 -5.48 -6.89
N ARG A 160 -1.30 -4.67 -7.43
CA ARG A 160 -2.59 -5.16 -7.94
C ARG A 160 -2.43 -6.15 -9.09
N LEU A 161 -1.55 -5.85 -10.04
CA LEU A 161 -1.28 -6.76 -11.15
C LEU A 161 -0.60 -8.05 -10.66
N TYR A 162 0.43 -7.93 -9.83
CA TYR A 162 1.18 -9.08 -9.30
C TYR A 162 0.29 -10.02 -8.49
N SER A 163 -0.60 -9.48 -7.65
CA SER A 163 -1.54 -10.29 -6.87
C SER A 163 -2.57 -11.02 -7.74
N GLY A 164 -3.17 -10.35 -8.74
CA GLY A 164 -4.15 -10.99 -9.62
C GLY A 164 -3.54 -12.09 -10.51
N TRP A 165 -2.37 -11.83 -11.10
CA TRP A 165 -1.64 -12.84 -11.88
C TRP A 165 -1.10 -13.98 -11.00
N GLY A 166 -0.67 -13.68 -9.77
CA GLY A 166 -0.24 -14.68 -8.79
C GLY A 166 -1.38 -15.61 -8.35
N TYR A 167 -2.59 -15.07 -8.17
CA TYR A 167 -3.79 -15.86 -7.87
C TYR A 167 -4.09 -16.87 -8.97
N ILE A 168 -4.22 -16.44 -10.23
CA ILE A 168 -4.47 -17.37 -11.35
C ILE A 168 -3.32 -18.37 -11.53
N GLY A 169 -2.08 -17.93 -11.33
CA GLY A 169 -0.92 -18.82 -11.35
C GLY A 169 -1.02 -19.93 -10.32
N SER A 170 -1.52 -19.64 -9.11
CA SER A 170 -1.76 -20.67 -8.09
C SER A 170 -2.91 -21.61 -8.47
N ARG A 171 -4.02 -21.09 -8.98
CA ARG A 171 -5.21 -21.87 -9.40
C ARG A 171 -4.91 -22.85 -10.55
N LEU A 172 -4.07 -22.45 -11.50
CA LEU A 172 -3.66 -23.33 -12.61
C LEU A 172 -2.74 -24.47 -12.15
N LYS A 173 -1.84 -24.21 -11.18
CA LYS A 173 -0.91 -25.22 -10.65
C LYS A 173 -1.55 -26.20 -9.69
N ASP A 174 -2.65 -25.80 -9.06
CA ASP A 174 -3.29 -26.63 -8.04
C ASP A 174 -3.90 -27.90 -8.64
N LYS A 175 -3.90 -28.96 -7.84
CA LYS A 175 -4.44 -30.28 -8.21
C LYS A 175 -5.94 -30.37 -7.96
N VAL A 176 -6.45 -29.52 -7.08
CA VAL A 176 -7.85 -29.43 -6.66
C VAL A 176 -8.41 -28.11 -7.19
N ILE A 177 -9.70 -28.09 -7.48
CA ILE A 177 -10.48 -26.89 -7.79
C ILE A 177 -11.47 -26.72 -6.65
N GLU A 178 -11.26 -25.69 -5.85
CA GLU A 178 -12.27 -25.20 -4.90
C GLU A 178 -13.26 -24.34 -5.67
N TYR A 179 -14.55 -24.60 -5.51
CA TYR A 179 -15.63 -23.86 -6.16
C TYR A 179 -16.84 -23.70 -5.24
N GLU A 180 -17.60 -22.63 -5.45
CA GLU A 180 -18.86 -22.40 -4.75
C GLU A 180 -20.03 -22.98 -5.55
N GLU A 181 -20.76 -23.90 -4.93
CA GLU A 181 -22.03 -24.40 -5.45
C GLU A 181 -23.15 -23.38 -5.20
N THR A 182 -24.16 -23.34 -6.08
CA THR A 182 -25.30 -22.45 -5.88
C THR A 182 -26.14 -22.93 -4.70
N GLY A 183 -25.98 -22.34 -3.51
CA GLY A 183 -26.74 -22.74 -2.32
C GLY A 183 -26.31 -22.05 -1.02
N TRP A 184 -26.80 -22.59 0.11
CA TRP A 184 -26.42 -22.19 1.48
C TRP A 184 -25.27 -23.05 2.06
N TYR A 185 -24.79 -24.02 1.28
CA TYR A 185 -23.67 -24.87 1.66
C TYR A 185 -22.35 -24.20 1.31
N ASP A 186 -21.32 -24.47 2.12
CA ASP A 186 -19.94 -24.02 1.86
C ASP A 186 -19.43 -24.59 0.51
N GLY A 187 -18.35 -24.00 -0.01
CA GLY A 187 -17.74 -24.46 -1.26
C GLY A 187 -17.32 -25.93 -1.22
N ASP A 188 -17.36 -26.58 -2.40
CA ASP A 188 -16.90 -27.96 -2.58
C ASP A 188 -15.56 -27.98 -3.34
N VAL A 189 -14.91 -29.15 -3.32
CA VAL A 189 -13.57 -29.36 -3.86
C VAL A 189 -13.54 -30.52 -4.83
N GLU A 190 -13.19 -30.25 -6.08
CA GLU A 190 -13.11 -31.27 -7.14
C GLU A 190 -11.67 -31.50 -7.57
N LEU A 191 -11.29 -32.76 -7.79
CA LEU A 191 -9.96 -33.09 -8.29
C LEU A 191 -9.86 -32.82 -9.80
N LYS A 192 -8.72 -32.30 -10.25
CA LYS A 192 -8.46 -32.20 -11.69
C LYS A 192 -8.11 -33.58 -12.27
N THR A 193 -8.62 -33.88 -13.45
CA THR A 193 -8.15 -35.02 -14.25
C THR A 193 -6.71 -34.80 -14.72
N GLU A 194 -5.99 -35.86 -15.08
CA GLU A 194 -4.60 -35.74 -15.55
C GLU A 194 -4.49 -34.93 -16.86
N ALA A 195 -5.50 -35.00 -17.73
CA ALA A 195 -5.58 -34.20 -18.95
C ALA A 195 -5.71 -32.70 -18.65
N GLU A 196 -6.54 -32.32 -17.67
CA GLU A 196 -6.72 -30.93 -17.25
C GLU A 196 -5.47 -30.38 -16.57
N LYS A 197 -4.82 -31.17 -15.71
CA LYS A 197 -3.54 -30.80 -15.10
C LYS A 197 -2.49 -30.51 -16.16
N ALA A 198 -2.39 -31.35 -17.19
CA ALA A 198 -1.44 -31.17 -18.28
C ALA A 198 -1.73 -29.88 -19.08
N ARG A 199 -3.00 -29.60 -19.39
CA ARG A 199 -3.45 -28.38 -20.06
C ARG A 199 -3.17 -27.12 -19.23
N ASP A 200 -3.59 -27.10 -17.97
CA ASP A 200 -3.43 -25.95 -17.08
C ASP A 200 -1.94 -25.67 -16.81
N LEU A 201 -1.12 -26.72 -16.67
CA LEU A 201 0.32 -26.59 -16.50
C LEU A 201 1.01 -26.07 -17.78
N PHE A 202 0.53 -26.48 -18.95
CA PHE A 202 1.01 -25.93 -20.22
C PHE A 202 0.71 -24.43 -20.32
N LEU A 203 -0.55 -24.03 -20.07
CA LEU A 203 -0.99 -22.64 -20.05
C LEU A 203 -0.21 -21.80 -19.03
N TYR A 204 0.00 -22.33 -17.83
CA TYR A 204 0.80 -21.66 -16.81
C TYR A 204 2.23 -21.42 -17.29
N ARG A 205 2.87 -22.41 -17.91
CA ARG A 205 4.27 -22.31 -18.35
C ARG A 205 4.44 -21.38 -19.55
N SER A 206 3.51 -21.37 -20.49
CA SER A 206 3.59 -20.54 -21.69
C SER A 206 3.25 -19.08 -21.43
N ASP A 207 2.17 -18.83 -20.68
CA ASP A 207 1.56 -17.50 -20.62
C ASP A 207 1.75 -16.86 -19.24
N VAL A 208 1.41 -17.56 -18.16
CA VAL A 208 1.32 -16.95 -16.83
C VAL A 208 2.68 -16.80 -16.15
N LYS A 209 3.55 -17.80 -16.22
CA LYS A 209 4.87 -17.81 -15.58
C LYS A 209 5.80 -16.68 -16.06
N PRO A 210 5.94 -16.38 -17.37
CA PRO A 210 6.77 -15.25 -17.80
C PRO A 210 6.19 -13.91 -17.33
N VAL A 211 4.86 -13.78 -17.28
CA VAL A 211 4.16 -12.59 -16.77
C VAL A 211 4.42 -12.40 -15.28
N GLU A 212 4.29 -13.45 -14.47
CA GLU A 212 4.53 -13.45 -13.03
C GLU A 212 5.97 -13.01 -12.71
N ASN A 213 6.95 -13.56 -13.42
CA ASN A 213 8.37 -13.22 -13.25
C ASN A 213 8.67 -11.76 -13.62
N ARG A 214 8.07 -11.27 -14.72
CA ARG A 214 8.17 -9.86 -15.13
C ARG A 214 7.58 -8.95 -14.06
N LEU A 215 6.35 -9.20 -13.62
CA LEU A 215 5.68 -8.39 -12.60
C LEU A 215 6.44 -8.39 -11.28
N LYS A 216 6.99 -9.53 -10.85
CA LYS A 216 7.86 -9.62 -9.67
C LYS A 216 9.07 -8.70 -9.80
N THR A 217 9.76 -8.74 -10.95
CA THR A 217 10.95 -7.91 -11.21
C THR A 217 10.61 -6.42 -11.21
N PHE A 218 9.55 -6.02 -11.93
CA PHE A 218 9.10 -4.62 -11.96
C PHE A 218 8.66 -4.14 -10.58
N THR A 219 7.91 -4.96 -9.83
CA THR A 219 7.45 -4.60 -8.48
C THR A 219 8.62 -4.40 -7.54
N LEU A 220 9.65 -5.25 -7.59
CA LEU A 220 10.86 -5.08 -6.78
C LEU A 220 11.64 -3.82 -7.17
N ILE A 221 11.86 -3.59 -8.46
CA ILE A 221 12.57 -2.40 -8.95
C ILE A 221 11.81 -1.13 -8.54
N THR A 222 10.52 -1.03 -8.83
CA THR A 222 9.72 0.14 -8.47
C THR A 222 9.59 0.31 -6.96
N GLY A 223 9.47 -0.79 -6.20
CA GLY A 223 9.45 -0.75 -4.74
C GLY A 223 10.76 -0.20 -4.16
N THR A 224 11.91 -0.65 -4.66
CA THR A 224 13.22 -0.10 -4.24
C THR A 224 13.37 1.37 -4.63
N LEU A 225 12.92 1.76 -5.82
CA LEU A 225 12.97 3.15 -6.29
C LEU A 225 12.05 4.06 -5.46
N TRP A 226 10.87 3.58 -5.09
CA TRP A 226 9.94 4.30 -4.24
C TRP A 226 10.51 4.51 -2.83
N LEU A 227 11.07 3.45 -2.22
CA LEU A 227 11.77 3.57 -0.93
C LEU A 227 12.96 4.52 -0.99
N ALA A 228 13.76 4.47 -2.07
CA ALA A 228 14.85 5.40 -2.29
C ALA A 228 14.36 6.85 -2.41
N SER A 229 13.19 7.07 -3.02
CA SER A 229 12.55 8.39 -3.13
C SER A 229 12.01 8.88 -1.78
N CYS A 230 11.46 7.99 -0.94
CA CYS A 230 11.07 8.34 0.42
C CYS A 230 12.27 8.74 1.28
N ILE A 231 13.38 8.01 1.16
CA ILE A 231 14.65 8.34 1.84
C ILE A 231 15.19 9.67 1.32
N SER A 232 15.20 9.90 0.00
CA SER A 232 15.67 11.17 -0.56
C SER A 232 14.81 12.34 -0.10
N LEU A 233 13.48 12.18 -0.01
CA LEU A 233 12.60 13.20 0.53
C LEU A 233 12.99 13.54 1.97
N ASN A 234 13.21 12.53 2.82
CA ASN A 234 13.61 12.74 4.21
C ASN A 234 14.95 13.48 4.31
N LEU A 235 15.93 13.11 3.49
CA LEU A 235 17.23 13.77 3.44
C LEU A 235 17.13 15.24 2.97
N VAL A 236 16.35 15.51 1.93
CA VAL A 236 16.16 16.88 1.41
C VAL A 236 15.44 17.75 2.43
N MET A 237 14.43 17.21 3.13
CA MET A 237 13.73 17.92 4.21
C MET A 237 14.63 18.19 5.42
N SER A 238 15.57 17.29 5.72
CA SER A 238 16.56 17.50 6.79
C SER A 238 17.64 18.52 6.41
N ALA A 239 18.04 18.57 5.13
CA ALA A 239 19.07 19.48 4.66
C ALA A 239 18.58 20.94 4.55
N ASN A 240 17.32 21.12 4.13
CA ASN A 240 16.68 22.42 4.03
C ASN A 240 15.40 22.42 4.89
N PRO A 241 15.52 22.56 6.22
CA PRO A 241 14.35 22.62 7.08
C PRO A 241 13.55 23.89 6.73
N LEU A 242 12.23 23.72 6.57
CA LEU A 242 11.31 24.85 6.44
C LEU A 242 11.48 25.77 7.65
N PHE A 243 11.63 27.07 7.40
CA PHE A 243 11.64 28.06 8.48
C PHE A 243 10.28 28.02 9.18
N ASN A 244 10.26 27.56 10.43
CA ASN A 244 9.03 27.45 11.20
C ASN A 244 8.82 28.72 12.02
N GLU A 245 8.14 29.69 11.42
CA GLU A 245 7.83 31.00 12.01
C GLU A 245 7.14 30.93 13.38
N TYR A 246 6.54 29.79 13.73
CA TYR A 246 5.77 29.57 14.96
C TYR A 246 6.48 28.67 15.98
N ASP A 247 7.71 28.27 15.72
CA ASP A 247 8.52 27.49 16.66
C ASP A 247 9.07 28.39 17.77
N ALA A 248 8.65 28.16 19.01
CA ALA A 248 9.05 28.96 20.16
C ALA A 248 10.57 28.95 20.39
N ASP A 249 11.21 27.81 20.21
CA ASP A 249 12.66 27.67 20.40
C ASP A 249 13.44 28.49 19.36
N MET A 250 12.91 28.57 18.14
CA MET A 250 13.48 29.39 17.08
C MET A 250 13.27 30.88 17.35
N LEU A 251 12.08 31.29 17.81
CA LEU A 251 11.77 32.68 18.14
C LEU A 251 12.66 33.23 19.27
N ILE A 252 13.03 32.39 20.24
CA ILE A 252 13.97 32.76 21.31
C ILE A 252 15.38 33.03 20.76
N GLN A 253 15.80 32.30 19.72
CA GLN A 253 17.13 32.43 19.12
C GLN A 253 17.25 33.58 18.11
N LEU A 254 16.14 34.00 17.48
CA LEU A 254 16.11 35.08 16.49
C LEU A 254 16.84 36.37 16.90
N PRO A 255 16.59 36.98 18.09
CA PRO A 255 17.23 38.24 18.45
C PRO A 255 18.75 38.14 18.65
N GLY A 256 19.29 36.93 18.89
CA GLY A 256 20.72 36.70 19.11
C GLY A 256 21.47 36.18 17.88
N ASN A 257 20.79 35.92 16.76
CA ASN A 257 21.37 35.26 15.60
C ASN A 257 21.11 36.06 14.31
N ASP A 258 22.04 36.95 13.96
CA ASP A 258 21.97 37.81 12.77
C ASP A 258 21.78 37.03 11.47
N LYS A 259 22.33 35.81 11.36
CA LYS A 259 22.14 34.98 10.16
C LYS A 259 20.70 34.50 10.05
N LEU A 260 20.11 34.05 11.16
CA LEU A 260 18.73 33.60 11.21
C LEU A 260 17.75 34.76 10.98
N ALA A 261 18.02 35.91 11.59
CA ALA A 261 17.25 37.13 11.39
C ALA A 261 17.27 37.62 9.93
N ASN A 262 18.44 37.56 9.27
CA ASN A 262 18.55 37.89 7.84
C ASN A 262 17.80 36.90 6.93
N VAL A 263 17.80 35.60 7.24
CA VAL A 263 17.02 34.60 6.49
C VAL A 263 15.52 34.84 6.68
N ALA A 264 15.06 35.05 7.92
CA ALA A 264 13.67 35.37 8.23
C ALA A 264 13.20 36.64 7.49
N ALA A 265 14.00 37.71 7.54
CA ALA A 265 13.69 38.97 6.87
C ALA A 265 13.60 38.83 5.34
N ARG A 266 14.49 38.03 4.73
CA ARG A 266 14.44 37.72 3.28
C ARG A 266 13.20 36.91 2.93
N GLN A 267 12.84 35.94 3.75
CA GLN A 267 11.70 35.06 3.47
C GLN A 267 10.36 35.78 3.62
N SER A 268 10.25 36.66 4.60
CA SER A 268 9.03 37.46 4.82
C SER A 268 8.98 38.74 3.97
N ASN A 269 9.91 38.95 3.02
CA ASN A 269 10.00 40.17 2.20
C ASN A 269 9.96 41.47 3.03
N GLY A 270 10.57 41.45 4.23
CA GLY A 270 10.54 42.59 5.17
C GLY A 270 9.22 42.80 5.90
N GLN A 271 8.20 41.96 5.66
CA GLN A 271 6.94 41.97 6.42
C GLN A 271 7.07 41.13 7.70
N PRO A 272 6.31 41.46 8.75
CA PRO A 272 6.20 40.61 9.93
C PRO A 272 5.59 39.24 9.60
N THR A 273 6.12 38.17 10.18
CA THR A 273 5.68 36.77 9.96
C THR A 273 4.20 36.53 10.27
N TYR A 274 3.63 37.24 11.26
CA TYR A 274 2.20 37.15 11.58
C TYR A 274 1.27 37.62 10.45
N CYS A 275 1.79 38.32 9.43
CA CYS A 275 1.00 38.79 8.28
C CYS A 275 0.57 37.66 7.35
N ASN A 276 1.30 36.55 7.32
CA ASN A 276 1.00 35.39 6.48
C ASN A 276 -0.21 34.58 6.98
N SER A 277 -0.52 34.67 8.27
CA SER A 277 -1.61 33.93 8.91
C SER A 277 -2.80 34.82 9.24
N ARG A 278 -4.00 34.44 8.79
CA ARG A 278 -5.24 35.15 9.16
C ARG A 278 -5.46 35.17 10.67
N TYR A 279 -5.12 34.10 11.35
CA TYR A 279 -5.28 33.96 12.80
C TYR A 279 -4.35 34.90 13.56
N TYR A 280 -3.05 34.89 13.25
CA TYR A 280 -2.08 35.73 13.94
C TYR A 280 -2.24 37.22 13.57
N ARG A 281 -2.69 37.52 12.35
CA ARG A 281 -3.06 38.88 11.94
C ARG A 281 -4.27 39.42 12.71
N ALA A 282 -5.24 38.58 13.05
CA ALA A 282 -6.39 38.97 13.87
C ALA A 282 -6.00 39.24 15.33
N ILE A 283 -5.08 38.43 15.89
CA ILE A 283 -4.54 38.62 17.24
C ILE A 283 -3.69 39.91 17.32
N ALA A 284 -2.93 40.21 16.27
CA ALA A 284 -2.08 41.39 16.18
C ALA A 284 -2.85 42.69 15.83
N ASN A 285 -4.08 42.87 16.34
CA ASN A 285 -4.91 44.06 16.15
C ASN A 285 -5.11 44.46 14.66
N GLY A 286 -5.37 43.48 13.80
CA GLY A 286 -5.77 43.74 12.41
C GLY A 286 -4.61 43.93 11.41
N GLY A 287 -3.37 43.60 11.79
CA GLY A 287 -2.25 43.51 10.85
C GLY A 287 -1.46 44.80 10.65
N GLN A 288 -1.16 45.54 11.71
CA GLN A 288 -0.21 46.66 11.63
C GLN A 288 1.13 46.17 11.07
N GLY A 289 1.71 46.89 10.10
CA GLY A 289 2.99 46.50 9.47
C GLY A 289 2.91 45.44 8.36
N CYS A 290 1.71 44.99 7.97
CA CYS A 290 1.51 44.03 6.88
C CYS A 290 1.33 44.67 5.48
N ASN A 291 1.50 45.99 5.36
CA ASN A 291 1.29 46.76 4.13
C ASN A 291 2.61 47.12 3.46
#